data_AF-A0A6I2GZI7-F1
#
_entry.id   AF-A0A6I2GZI7-F1
#
_cell.length_a   1.000
_cell.length_b   1.000
_cell.length_c   1.000
_cell.angle_alpha   90.00
_cell.angle_beta   90.00
_cell.angle_gamma   90.00
#
_symmetry.space_group_name_H-M   'P 1'
#
loop_
_entity.id
_entity.type
_entity.pdbx_description
1 polymer ?
#
loop_
_entity_poly.entity_id
_entity_poly.type
_entity_poly.pdbx_seq_one_letter_code
_entity_poly.pdbx_strand_id
1 'polypeptide(L)'
;MAKLLKWSALPLAALLLGACGGTQKPAKSDEQPLSGERGYRAAYAPRAAEVKEGLASGRCHVNSTCGELSFVDCGMAADGPAYYVRTSSHEVLEVCGGACMSGPRQDMCVACPPPEWTCGR
;
A
#
# COMPACT_ATOMS: atom_id res chain seq x y z
N MET A 1 37.72 67.64 -33.94
CA MET A 1 37.30 66.45 -34.73
C MET A 1 37.30 65.28 -33.75
N ALA A 2 36.21 64.94 -33.04
CA ALA A 2 35.00 64.19 -33.47
C ALA A 2 35.41 62.91 -34.26
N LYS A 3 35.06 61.66 -33.92
CA LYS A 3 33.97 61.09 -33.10
C LYS A 3 34.31 59.62 -32.76
N LEU A 4 33.92 59.24 -31.55
CA LEU A 4 33.43 57.92 -31.07
C LEU A 4 33.43 56.76 -32.08
N LEU A 5 34.26 55.74 -31.80
CA LEU A 5 34.19 54.43 -32.45
C LEU A 5 32.91 53.70 -31.98
N LYS A 6 31.97 53.55 -32.91
CA LYS A 6 30.68 52.87 -32.74
C LYS A 6 30.90 51.37 -32.55
N TRP A 7 30.32 50.84 -31.47
CA TRP A 7 30.03 49.43 -31.31
C TRP A 7 28.92 49.04 -32.28
N SER A 8 29.20 48.08 -33.17
CA SER A 8 28.20 47.44 -34.01
C SER A 8 28.20 45.94 -33.70
N ALA A 9 27.05 45.49 -33.23
CA ALA A 9 26.73 44.14 -32.84
C ALA A 9 26.93 43.14 -33.99
N LEU A 10 27.54 41.99 -33.69
CA LEU A 10 27.52 40.82 -34.56
C LEU A 10 26.18 40.09 -34.39
N PRO A 11 25.52 39.66 -35.48
CA PRO A 11 24.40 38.74 -35.41
C PRO A 11 24.94 37.31 -35.39
N LEU A 12 24.67 36.56 -34.33
CA LEU A 12 24.82 35.11 -34.32
C LEU A 12 23.43 34.49 -34.23
N ALA A 13 22.81 34.41 -35.40
CA ALA A 13 21.75 33.43 -35.63
C ALA A 13 22.43 32.08 -35.85
N ALA A 14 22.33 31.19 -34.87
CA ALA A 14 22.59 29.77 -35.05
C ALA A 14 21.38 29.00 -34.50
N LEU A 15 20.48 28.66 -35.42
CA LEU A 15 19.53 27.58 -35.26
C LEU A 15 20.30 26.29 -34.98
N LEU A 16 20.08 25.68 -33.82
CA LEU A 16 20.18 24.23 -33.67
C LEU A 16 18.93 23.71 -32.98
N LEU A 17 18.22 22.86 -33.72
CA LEU A 17 17.08 22.09 -33.27
C LEU A 17 17.51 21.22 -32.08
N GLY A 18 16.88 21.46 -30.94
CA GLY A 18 16.90 20.56 -29.79
C GLY A 18 15.46 20.36 -29.33
N ALA A 19 14.78 19.40 -29.97
CA ALA A 19 13.50 18.91 -29.49
C ALA A 19 13.70 18.22 -28.13
N CYS A 20 13.16 18.79 -27.08
CA CYS A 20 12.67 18.06 -25.92
C CYS A 20 11.43 18.80 -25.42
N GLY A 21 10.26 18.32 -25.87
CA GLY A 21 8.98 18.74 -25.35
C GLY A 21 8.92 18.51 -23.84
N GLY A 22 8.59 19.57 -23.12
CA GLY A 22 8.33 19.55 -21.69
C GLY A 22 7.03 20.26 -21.38
N THR A 23 5.96 19.94 -22.11
CA THR A 23 4.61 20.27 -21.65
C THR A 23 4.35 19.38 -20.43
N GLN A 24 4.66 19.88 -19.24
CA GLN A 24 4.13 19.30 -18.00
C GLN A 24 2.65 19.65 -17.95
N LYS A 25 1.86 18.90 -18.71
CA LYS A 25 0.45 18.70 -18.42
C LYS A 25 0.40 18.19 -16.97
N PRO A 26 -0.41 18.78 -16.07
CA PRO A 26 -0.67 18.14 -14.79
C PRO A 26 -1.14 16.73 -15.11
N ALA A 27 -0.45 15.75 -14.53
CA ALA A 27 -0.81 14.36 -14.66
C ALA A 27 -2.29 14.25 -14.27
N LYS A 28 -3.11 14.00 -15.27
CA LYS A 28 -4.53 13.74 -15.13
C LYS A 28 -4.59 12.47 -14.30
N SER A 29 -4.90 12.62 -13.02
CA SER A 29 -5.08 11.54 -12.05
C SER A 29 -6.38 10.83 -12.38
N ASP A 30 -6.38 10.11 -13.50
CA ASP A 30 -7.49 9.26 -13.95
C ASP A 30 -7.01 7.82 -13.86
N GLU A 31 -7.17 7.21 -12.68
CA GLU A 31 -7.59 5.82 -12.54
C GLU A 31 -7.94 5.56 -11.07
N GLN A 32 -9.24 5.72 -10.76
CA GLN A 32 -9.85 5.22 -9.53
C GLN A 32 -9.59 3.71 -9.43
N PRO A 33 -9.12 3.19 -8.28
CA PRO A 33 -9.32 1.79 -7.99
C PRO A 33 -10.82 1.57 -7.79
N LEU A 34 -11.42 0.81 -8.70
CA LEU A 34 -12.74 0.22 -8.53
C LEU A 34 -12.82 -0.38 -7.11
N SER A 35 -13.83 0.04 -6.36
CA SER A 35 -14.53 -0.73 -5.33
C SER A 35 -13.67 -1.70 -4.50
N GLY A 36 -13.24 -1.28 -3.31
CA GLY A 36 -13.10 -2.19 -2.16
C GLY A 36 -11.71 -2.71 -1.79
N GLU A 37 -10.76 -2.89 -2.73
CA GLU A 37 -9.58 -3.73 -2.42
C GLU A 37 -8.27 -2.99 -2.09
N ARG A 38 -8.12 -1.70 -2.42
CA ARG A 38 -6.78 -1.06 -2.43
C ARG A 38 -6.50 -0.07 -1.29
N GLY A 39 -7.53 0.44 -0.62
CA GLY A 39 -7.38 1.38 0.51
C GLY A 39 -7.01 0.71 1.83
N TYR A 40 -7.55 -0.49 2.10
CA TYR A 40 -7.35 -1.20 3.36
C TYR A 40 -5.96 -1.85 3.48
N ARG A 41 -5.40 -2.37 2.37
CA ARG A 41 -4.13 -3.12 2.37
C ARG A 41 -2.91 -2.29 2.82
N ALA A 42 -2.88 -0.98 2.52
CA ALA A 42 -1.79 -0.10 2.99
C ALA A 42 -1.81 0.09 4.52
N ALA A 43 -3.00 0.17 5.13
CA ALA A 43 -3.14 0.28 6.59
C ALA A 43 -2.63 -0.98 7.32
N TYR A 44 -2.66 -2.13 6.64
CA TYR A 44 -2.22 -3.41 7.17
C TYR A 44 -0.74 -3.73 6.99
N ALA A 45 -0.02 -3.00 6.12
CA ALA A 45 1.40 -3.22 5.86
C ALA A 45 2.27 -3.32 7.15
N PRO A 46 2.13 -2.47 8.19
CA PRO A 46 2.92 -2.62 9.41
C PRO A 46 2.58 -3.90 10.20
N ARG A 47 1.35 -4.42 10.10
CA ARG A 47 0.90 -5.62 10.82
C ARG A 47 1.48 -6.91 10.23
N ALA A 48 1.95 -6.91 8.99
CA ALA A 48 2.67 -8.04 8.41
C ALA A 48 3.97 -8.37 9.19
N ALA A 49 4.65 -7.34 9.74
CA ALA A 49 5.83 -7.54 10.58
C ALA A 49 5.45 -8.17 11.93
N GLU A 50 4.35 -7.69 12.54
CA GLU A 50 3.80 -8.23 13.79
C GLU A 50 3.47 -9.73 13.66
N VAL A 51 2.79 -10.12 12.57
CA VAL A 51 2.48 -11.53 12.31
C VAL A 51 3.75 -12.37 12.18
N LYS A 52 4.75 -11.89 11.41
CA LYS A 52 6.01 -12.61 11.22
C LYS A 52 6.78 -12.79 12.53
N GLU A 53 6.91 -11.72 13.30
CA GLU A 53 7.59 -11.77 14.60
C GLU A 53 6.83 -12.64 15.60
N GLY A 54 5.50 -12.54 15.62
CA GLY A 54 4.64 -13.36 16.47
C GLY A 54 4.77 -14.86 16.17
N LEU A 55 4.79 -15.23 14.89
CA LEU A 55 5.05 -16.61 14.46
C LEU A 55 6.47 -17.06 14.83
N ALA A 56 7.48 -16.22 14.57
CA ALA A 56 8.88 -16.55 14.88
C ALA A 56 9.16 -16.71 16.38
N SER A 57 8.45 -15.94 17.22
CA SER A 57 8.55 -16.00 18.68
C SER A 57 7.63 -17.05 19.32
N GLY A 58 6.76 -17.71 18.54
CA GLY A 58 5.77 -18.67 19.05
C GLY A 58 4.59 -18.04 19.78
N ARG A 59 4.48 -16.70 19.81
CA ARG A 59 3.31 -15.97 20.33
C ARG A 59 2.08 -16.15 19.46
N CYS A 60 2.30 -16.39 18.17
CA CYS A 60 1.25 -16.68 17.21
C CYS A 60 1.43 -18.08 16.62
N HIS A 61 0.34 -18.68 16.17
CA HIS A 61 0.36 -19.95 15.46
C HIS A 61 -0.61 -19.91 14.28
N VAL A 62 -0.24 -20.60 13.20
CA VAL A 62 -1.17 -20.84 12.09
C VAL A 62 -2.18 -21.88 12.58
N ASN A 63 -3.42 -21.47 12.74
CA ASN A 63 -4.49 -22.33 13.24
C ASN A 63 -5.20 -23.07 12.08
N SER A 64 -5.36 -22.41 10.93
CA SER A 64 -5.87 -23.08 9.72
C SER A 64 -5.36 -22.42 8.43
N THR A 65 -5.50 -23.13 7.31
CA THR A 65 -5.12 -22.66 5.97
C THR A 65 -6.23 -22.95 4.98
N CYS A 66 -6.51 -21.99 4.10
CA CYS A 66 -7.52 -22.04 3.05
C CYS A 66 -6.93 -21.53 1.74
N GLY A 67 -6.54 -22.44 0.84
CA GLY A 67 -5.86 -22.06 -0.39
C GLY A 67 -4.57 -21.29 -0.10
N GLU A 68 -4.47 -20.06 -0.59
CA GLU A 68 -3.32 -19.16 -0.34
C GLU A 68 -3.43 -18.32 0.94
N LEU A 69 -4.47 -18.55 1.75
CA LEU A 69 -4.73 -17.79 2.96
C LEU A 69 -4.45 -18.63 4.20
N SER A 70 -3.90 -17.99 5.24
CA SER A 70 -3.72 -18.58 6.56
C SER A 70 -4.50 -17.77 7.60
N PHE A 71 -5.13 -18.47 8.54
CA PHE A 71 -5.65 -17.91 9.76
C PHE A 71 -4.60 -18.06 10.86
N VAL A 72 -4.07 -16.93 11.34
CA VAL A 72 -3.03 -16.86 12.36
C VAL A 72 -3.65 -16.37 13.66
N ASP A 73 -3.63 -17.23 14.67
CA ASP A 73 -4.09 -16.89 16.01
C ASP A 73 -2.90 -16.37 16.83
N CYS A 74 -3.03 -15.15 17.35
CA CYS A 74 -2.06 -14.49 18.21
C CYS A 74 -2.64 -14.23 19.62
N GLY A 75 -3.44 -15.18 20.13
CA GLY A 75 -4.02 -15.13 21.47
C GLY A 75 -5.49 -14.71 21.48
N MET A 76 -6.26 -15.05 20.45
CA MET A 76 -7.66 -14.62 20.31
C MET A 76 -8.57 -15.03 21.47
N ALA A 77 -8.25 -16.12 22.17
CA ALA A 77 -8.97 -16.60 23.35
C ALA A 77 -8.71 -15.74 24.61
N ALA A 78 -7.65 -14.93 24.61
CA ALA A 78 -7.25 -14.04 25.69
C ALA A 78 -7.23 -12.57 25.21
N ASP A 79 -8.26 -12.20 24.45
CA ASP A 79 -8.46 -10.87 23.87
C ASP A 79 -7.36 -10.39 22.90
N GLY A 80 -6.46 -11.30 22.49
CA GLY A 80 -5.45 -11.04 21.48
C GLY A 80 -6.02 -10.95 20.07
N PRO A 81 -5.22 -10.46 19.11
CA PRO A 81 -5.62 -10.43 17.72
C PRO A 81 -5.58 -11.83 17.09
N ALA A 82 -6.34 -11.99 16.02
CA ALA A 82 -6.13 -13.02 15.01
C ALA A 82 -6.06 -12.36 13.64
N TYR A 83 -5.30 -12.94 12.71
CA TYR A 83 -5.03 -12.36 11.41
C TYR A 83 -5.41 -13.32 10.30
N TYR A 84 -6.10 -12.82 9.29
CA TYR A 84 -6.21 -13.49 8.01
C TYR A 84 -5.12 -12.95 7.09
N VAL A 85 -4.22 -13.80 6.63
CA VAL A 85 -3.04 -13.39 5.87
C VAL A 85 -2.88 -14.19 4.58
N ARG A 86 -2.28 -13.60 3.55
CA ARG A 86 -1.75 -14.37 2.42
C ARG A 86 -0.50 -15.13 2.85
N THR A 87 -0.49 -16.44 2.71
CA THR A 87 0.54 -17.33 3.27
C THR A 87 1.95 -17.00 2.75
N SER A 88 2.10 -16.67 1.47
CA SER A 88 3.41 -16.42 0.86
C SER A 88 4.03 -15.09 1.29
N SER A 89 3.24 -14.02 1.39
CA SER A 89 3.72 -12.66 1.67
C SER A 89 3.58 -12.25 3.14
N HIS A 90 2.72 -12.94 3.89
CA HIS A 90 2.17 -12.52 5.18
C HIS A 90 1.46 -11.16 5.10
N GLU A 91 0.97 -10.80 3.92
CA GLU A 91 0.08 -9.65 3.74
C GLU A 91 -1.19 -9.88 4.56
N VAL A 92 -1.48 -8.99 5.49
CA VAL A 92 -2.68 -9.05 6.32
C VAL A 92 -3.86 -8.51 5.52
N LEU A 93 -4.92 -9.31 5.42
CA LEU A 93 -6.17 -8.98 4.74
C LEU A 93 -7.21 -8.44 5.71
N GLU A 94 -7.24 -8.98 6.93
CA GLU A 94 -8.14 -8.56 7.98
C GLU A 94 -7.58 -8.92 9.37
N VAL A 95 -7.90 -8.11 10.37
CA VAL A 95 -7.65 -8.40 11.78
C VAL A 95 -8.98 -8.74 12.45
N CYS A 96 -9.00 -9.87 13.15
CA CYS A 96 -10.15 -10.44 13.83
C CYS A 96 -9.81 -10.81 15.29
N GLY A 97 -10.72 -11.51 15.96
CA GLY A 97 -10.52 -12.00 17.32
C GLY A 97 -10.76 -10.94 18.39
N GLY A 98 -10.03 -11.03 19.50
CA GLY A 98 -10.18 -10.14 20.66
C GLY A 98 -9.86 -8.67 20.38
N ALA A 99 -9.00 -8.41 19.38
CA ALA A 99 -8.74 -7.05 18.92
C ALA A 99 -9.99 -6.33 18.37
N CYS A 100 -11.08 -7.07 18.12
CA CYS A 100 -12.35 -6.55 17.62
C CYS A 100 -13.43 -6.38 18.69
N MET A 101 -13.12 -6.54 19.99
CA MET A 101 -14.11 -6.41 21.07
C MET A 101 -14.79 -5.03 21.12
N SER A 102 -14.10 -3.97 20.68
CA SER A 102 -14.68 -2.62 20.57
C SER A 102 -15.46 -2.38 19.27
N GLY A 103 -15.68 -3.43 18.46
CA GLY A 103 -16.37 -3.38 17.18
C GLY A 103 -15.48 -3.02 15.97
N PRO A 104 -16.10 -2.87 14.78
CA PRO A 104 -15.41 -2.48 13.56
C PRO A 104 -14.69 -1.14 13.66
N ARG A 105 -13.51 -1.04 13.07
CA ARG A 105 -12.72 0.20 12.94
C ARG A 105 -12.44 0.48 11.47
N GLN A 106 -12.02 1.71 11.15
CA GLN A 106 -11.80 2.14 9.76
C GLN A 106 -10.77 1.29 9.00
N ASP A 107 -9.92 0.55 9.71
CA ASP A 107 -8.78 -0.19 9.19
C ASP A 107 -8.67 -1.62 9.74
N MET A 108 -9.70 -2.13 10.43
CA MET A 108 -9.73 -3.49 10.98
C MET A 108 -11.12 -3.90 11.46
N CYS A 109 -11.32 -5.21 11.61
CA CYS A 109 -12.55 -5.81 12.13
C CYS A 109 -13.78 -5.51 11.27
N VAL A 110 -13.59 -5.29 9.97
CA VAL A 110 -14.67 -4.86 9.07
C VAL A 110 -15.41 -6.08 8.53
N ALA A 111 -14.68 -7.14 8.18
CA ALA A 111 -15.26 -8.37 7.68
C ALA A 111 -14.53 -9.60 8.24
N CYS A 112 -15.03 -10.17 9.34
CA CYS A 112 -14.47 -11.36 9.98
C CYS A 112 -15.38 -12.58 9.81
N PRO A 113 -14.99 -13.65 9.08
CA PRO A 113 -13.78 -13.75 8.24
C PRO A 113 -13.87 -12.86 6.98
N PRO A 114 -12.74 -12.54 6.34
CA PRO A 114 -12.76 -11.72 5.13
C PRO A 114 -13.44 -12.47 3.97
N PRO A 115 -14.05 -11.76 3.00
CA PRO A 115 -14.78 -12.39 1.89
C PRO A 115 -13.96 -13.39 1.06
N GLU A 116 -12.65 -13.20 0.98
CA GLU A 116 -11.68 -14.06 0.32
C GLU A 116 -11.48 -15.40 1.04
N TRP A 117 -11.82 -15.49 2.33
CA TRP A 117 -11.82 -16.74 3.08
C TRP A 117 -13.09 -17.54 2.74
N THR A 118 -12.91 -18.62 1.99
CA THR A 118 -14.02 -19.43 1.45
C THR A 118 -14.15 -20.81 2.10
N CYS A 119 -13.17 -21.23 2.91
CA CYS A 119 -13.20 -22.50 3.60
C CYS A 119 -13.99 -22.37 4.92
N GLY A 120 -15.14 -23.03 5.02
CA GLY A 120 -16.01 -22.94 6.19
C GLY A 120 -17.17 -21.94 6.04
N ARG A 121 -17.55 -21.64 4.80
CA ARG A 121 -18.85 -21.06 4.47
C ARG A 121 -19.87 -22.18 4.22
#